data_AF-A0A3B9UWA3-F1
#
_entry.id   AF-A0A3B9UWA3-F1
#
_cell.length_a   1.000
_cell.length_b   1.000
_cell.length_c   1.000
_cell.angle_alpha   90.00
_cell.angle_beta   90.00
_cell.angle_gamma   90.00
#
_symmetry.space_group_name_H-M   'P 1'
#
loop_
_entity.id
_entity.type
_entity.pdbx_description
1 polymer ?
#
loop_
_entity_poly.entity_id
_entity_poly.type
_entity_poly.pdbx_seq_one_letter_code
_entity_poly.pdbx_strand_id
1 'polypeptide(L)'
;MANLIGNLIKNNVDINDEVISTNMLASGKAAADAYLNATLTSSTPELRSIYSTGLNQIVGGHTALTELAVTQGWAKPYNSPVQQLTDTYNESKTVINTTE
;
A
#
# COMPACT_ATOMS: atom_id res chain seq x y z
N MET A 1 -18.80 -9.04 -21.55
CA MET A 1 -17.87 -9.58 -20.53
C MET A 1 -17.31 -8.48 -19.62
N ALA A 2 -16.76 -7.38 -20.16
CA ALA A 2 -16.24 -6.27 -19.35
C ALA A 2 -17.25 -5.67 -18.34
N ASN A 3 -18.52 -5.55 -18.71
CA ASN A 3 -19.57 -5.04 -17.81
C ASN A 3 -19.91 -6.02 -16.67
N LEU A 4 -19.68 -7.31 -16.84
CA LEU A 4 -19.92 -8.31 -15.79
C LEU A 4 -18.79 -8.26 -14.75
N ILE A 5 -17.54 -8.19 -15.21
CA ILE A 5 -16.36 -7.97 -14.34
C ILE A 5 -16.47 -6.63 -13.62
N GLY A 6 -16.87 -5.57 -14.32
CA GLY A 6 -17.07 -4.24 -13.73
C GLY A 6 -18.17 -4.21 -12.67
N ASN A 7 -19.29 -4.90 -12.88
CA ASN A 7 -20.39 -4.97 -11.90
C ASN A 7 -20.07 -5.88 -10.71
N LEU A 8 -19.27 -6.95 -10.89
CA LEU A 8 -18.81 -7.81 -9.80
C LEU A 8 -17.83 -7.10 -8.86
N ILE A 9 -16.94 -6.26 -9.41
CA ILE A 9 -16.00 -5.45 -8.59
C ILE A 9 -16.74 -4.34 -7.84
N LYS A 10 -17.74 -3.72 -8.48
CA LYS A 10 -18.45 -2.55 -7.92
C LYS A 10 -19.48 -2.90 -6.84
N ASN A 11 -20.02 -4.12 -6.83
CA ASN A 11 -21.05 -4.55 -5.89
C ASN A 11 -20.52 -5.37 -4.69
N ASN A 12 -19.27 -5.86 -4.73
CA ASN A 12 -18.73 -6.77 -3.71
C ASN A 12 -17.45 -6.27 -3.00
N VAL A 13 -16.92 -5.10 -3.35
CA VAL A 13 -15.72 -4.54 -2.70
C VAL A 13 -16.06 -3.19 -2.10
N ASP A 14 -16.20 -3.15 -0.79
CA ASP A 14 -16.32 -1.90 -0.03
C ASP A 14 -14.93 -1.25 0.05
N ILE A 15 -14.61 -0.41 -0.94
CA ILE A 15 -13.34 0.32 -1.00
C ILE A 15 -13.46 1.54 -0.09
N ASN A 16 -13.02 1.37 1.15
CA ASN A 16 -12.91 2.45 2.13
C ASN A 16 -11.48 3.05 2.17
N ASP A 17 -11.30 4.13 2.91
CA ASP A 17 -10.03 4.86 2.99
C ASP A 17 -8.88 4.01 3.55
N GLU A 18 -9.17 3.05 4.44
CA GLU A 18 -8.20 2.11 4.99
C GLU A 18 -7.67 1.16 3.90
N VAL A 19 -8.57 0.62 3.07
CA VAL A 19 -8.22 -0.23 1.92
C VAL A 19 -7.39 0.57 0.90
N ILE A 20 -7.78 1.81 0.60
CA ILE A 20 -7.03 2.70 -0.31
C ILE A 20 -5.63 2.97 0.26
N SER A 21 -5.54 3.37 1.53
CA SER A 21 -4.28 3.66 2.21
C SER A 21 -3.34 2.45 2.20
N THR A 22 -3.87 1.26 2.53
CA THR A 22 -3.11 0.01 2.51
C THR A 22 -2.56 -0.31 1.13
N ASN A 23 -3.37 -0.14 0.08
CA ASN A 23 -2.94 -0.35 -1.30
C ASN A 23 -1.87 0.67 -1.73
N MET A 24 -2.05 1.94 -1.36
CA MET A 24 -1.09 3.00 -1.65
C MET A 24 0.25 2.79 -0.92
N LEU A 25 0.23 2.32 0.34
CA LEU A 25 1.45 1.95 1.07
C LEU A 25 2.19 0.79 0.38
N ALA A 26 1.48 -0.25 -0.04
CA ALA A 26 2.07 -1.37 -0.77
C ALA A 26 2.68 -0.93 -2.12
N SER A 27 1.93 -0.12 -2.88
CA SER A 27 2.37 0.44 -4.16
C SER A 27 3.58 1.38 -3.99
N GLY A 28 3.59 2.18 -2.92
CA GLY A 28 4.70 3.07 -2.57
C GLY A 28 6.00 2.31 -2.28
N LYS A 29 5.93 1.17 -1.59
CA LYS A 29 7.09 0.29 -1.37
C LYS A 29 7.64 -0.25 -2.68
N ALA A 30 6.78 -0.79 -3.54
CA ALA A 30 7.17 -1.31 -4.85
C ALA A 30 7.80 -0.22 -5.74
N ALA A 31 7.24 1.00 -5.69
CA ALA A 31 7.80 2.15 -6.39
C ALA A 31 9.17 2.55 -5.82
N ALA A 32 9.32 2.59 -4.49
CA ALA A 32 10.61 2.88 -3.85
C ALA A 32 11.69 1.87 -4.26
N ASP A 33 11.37 0.57 -4.27
CA ASP A 33 12.29 -0.48 -4.73
C ASP A 33 12.69 -0.29 -6.20
N ALA A 34 11.74 0.04 -7.07
CA ALA A 34 12.01 0.29 -8.49
C ALA A 34 12.92 1.51 -8.68
N TYR A 35 12.65 2.61 -7.99
CA TYR A 35 13.44 3.85 -8.09
C TYR A 35 14.83 3.71 -7.46
N LEU A 36 14.96 2.95 -6.37
CA LEU A 36 16.27 2.60 -5.80
C LEU A 36 17.09 1.78 -6.79
N ASN A 37 16.51 0.71 -7.35
CA ASN A 37 17.18 -0.11 -8.35
C ASN A 37 17.60 0.71 -9.57
N ALA A 38 16.72 1.57 -10.09
CA ALA A 38 17.04 2.46 -11.20
C ALA A 38 18.18 3.43 -10.85
N THR A 39 18.18 3.98 -9.63
CA THR A 39 19.26 4.86 -9.13
C THR A 39 20.61 4.14 -9.08
N LEU A 40 20.63 2.88 -8.61
CA LEU A 40 21.87 2.12 -8.46
C LEU A 40 22.42 1.56 -9.79
N THR A 41 21.55 1.27 -10.75
CA THR A 41 21.93 0.61 -12.01
C THR A 41 22.10 1.58 -13.18
N SER A 42 21.69 2.85 -13.04
CA SER A 42 21.83 3.84 -14.10
C SER A 42 23.29 4.21 -14.37
N SER A 43 23.69 4.10 -15.64
CA SER A 43 25.06 4.37 -16.10
C SER A 43 25.42 5.86 -16.09
N THR A 44 24.45 6.75 -16.26
CA THR A 44 24.68 8.20 -16.32
C THR A 44 24.36 8.94 -15.01
N PRO A 45 25.15 9.95 -14.61
CA PRO A 45 24.87 10.76 -13.42
C PRO A 45 23.50 11.46 -13.45
N GLU A 46 23.06 11.91 -14.62
CA GLU A 46 21.81 12.65 -14.79
C GLU A 46 20.60 11.76 -14.47
N LEU A 47 20.60 10.52 -14.96
CA LEU A 47 19.54 9.55 -14.66
C LEU A 47 19.55 9.16 -13.18
N ARG A 48 20.73 8.95 -12.59
CA ARG A 48 20.85 8.69 -11.14
C ARG A 48 20.24 9.83 -10.33
N SER A 49 20.47 11.08 -10.72
CA SER A 49 19.91 12.25 -10.03
C SER A 49 18.38 12.29 -10.12
N ILE A 50 17.80 11.98 -11.29
CA ILE A 50 16.35 11.95 -11.49
C ILE A 50 15.70 10.85 -10.64
N TYR A 51 16.22 9.62 -10.71
CA TYR A 51 15.66 8.51 -9.94
C TYR A 51 15.86 8.68 -8.43
N SER A 52 16.99 9.22 -7.99
CA SER A 52 17.21 9.51 -6.56
C SER A 52 16.24 10.58 -6.05
N THR A 53 15.94 11.61 -6.86
CA THR A 53 14.95 12.62 -6.52
C THR A 53 13.55 12.02 -6.41
N GLY A 54 13.15 11.18 -7.37
CA GLY A 54 11.86 10.48 -7.33
C GLY A 54 11.75 9.52 -6.13
N LEU A 55 12.84 8.80 -5.80
CA LEU A 55 12.90 7.95 -4.61
C LEU A 55 12.63 8.76 -3.34
N ASN A 56 13.25 9.93 -3.18
CA ASN A 56 13.04 10.80 -2.02
C ASN A 56 11.58 11.25 -1.91
N GLN A 57 10.92 11.57 -3.03
CA GLN A 57 9.51 11.94 -3.06
C GLN A 57 8.60 10.76 -2.64
N ILE A 58 8.88 9.56 -3.16
CA ILE A 58 8.13 8.34 -2.79
C ILE A 58 8.28 8.04 -1.31
N VAL A 59 9.50 8.10 -0.77
CA VAL A 59 9.76 7.88 0.66
C VAL A 59 9.01 8.90 1.51
N GLY A 60 9.08 10.19 1.15
CA GLY A 60 8.35 11.24 1.85
C GLY A 60 6.84 11.02 1.85
N GLY A 61 6.27 10.68 0.69
CA GLY A 61 4.84 10.38 0.55
C GLY A 61 4.42 9.13 1.34
N HIS A 62 5.22 8.06 1.29
CA HIS A 62 4.98 6.84 2.06
C HIS A 62 5.00 7.12 3.58
N THR A 63 5.94 7.95 4.05
CA THR A 63 6.01 8.36 5.46
C THR A 63 4.74 9.11 5.87
N ALA A 64 4.33 10.13 5.11
CA ALA A 64 3.11 10.89 5.40
C ALA A 64 1.86 9.99 5.41
N LEU A 65 1.76 9.04 4.48
CA LEU A 65 0.64 8.09 4.44
C LEU A 65 0.68 7.11 5.61
N THR A 66 1.86 6.69 6.05
CA THR A 66 2.03 5.85 7.24
C THR A 66 1.57 6.59 8.50
N GLU A 67 1.96 7.85 8.65
CA GLU A 67 1.51 8.70 9.75
C GLU A 67 -0.01 8.88 9.75
N LEU A 68 -0.61 9.07 8.57
CA LEU A 68 -2.07 9.11 8.41
C LEU A 68 -2.71 7.80 8.86
N ALA A 69 -2.20 6.66 8.39
CA ALA A 69 -2.75 5.35 8.74
C ALA A 69 -2.69 5.06 10.24
N VAL A 70 -1.61 5.48 10.91
CA VAL A 70 -1.49 5.37 12.38
C VAL A 70 -2.47 6.31 13.07
N THR A 71 -2.57 7.56 12.60
CA THR A 71 -3.47 8.57 13.19
C THR A 71 -4.94 8.18 13.09
N GLN A 72 -5.35 7.59 11.96
CA GLN A 72 -6.71 7.11 11.74
C GLN A 72 -7.01 5.76 12.44
N GLY A 73 -5.99 5.14 13.06
CA GLY A 73 -6.14 3.87 13.77
C GLY A 73 -6.20 2.63 12.89
N TRP A 74 -5.97 2.77 11.57
CA TRP A 74 -5.86 1.67 10.62
C TRP A 74 -4.60 0.84 10.87
N ALA A 75 -3.46 1.52 11.07
CA ALA A 75 -2.20 0.89 11.44
C ALA A 75 -1.98 0.98 12.97
N LYS A 76 -1.74 -0.16 13.62
CA LYS A 76 -1.52 -0.25 15.07
C LYS A 76 -0.12 -0.78 15.40
N PRO A 77 0.95 -0.01 15.11
CA PRO A 77 2.33 -0.50 15.13
C PRO A 77 2.81 -0.98 16.51
N TYR A 78 2.18 -0.49 17.59
CA TYR A 78 2.53 -0.83 18.96
C TYR A 78 1.69 -1.97 19.57
N ASN A 79 0.76 -2.55 18.81
CA ASN A 79 0.08 -3.78 19.24
C ASN A 79 1.11 -4.91 19.39
N SER A 80 0.88 -5.83 20.33
CA SER A 80 1.75 -7.01 20.46
C SER A 80 1.74 -7.84 19.16
N PRO A 81 2.82 -8.58 18.82
CA PRO A 81 2.85 -9.40 17.61
C PRO A 81 1.66 -10.38 17.51
N VAL A 82 1.25 -10.98 18.64
CA VAL A 82 0.08 -11.88 18.69
C VAL A 82 -1.19 -11.13 18.34
N GLN A 83 -1.36 -9.91 18.85
CA GLN A 83 -2.52 -9.10 18.55
C GLN A 83 -2.54 -8.65 17.08
N GLN A 84 -1.40 -8.22 16.52
CA GLN A 84 -1.30 -7.87 15.10
C GLN A 84 -1.67 -9.06 14.19
N LEU A 85 -1.16 -10.26 14.48
CA LEU A 85 -1.53 -11.47 13.74
C LEU A 85 -3.02 -11.82 13.89
N THR A 86 -3.58 -11.62 15.09
CA THR A 86 -5.01 -11.86 15.35
C THR A 86 -5.89 -10.88 14.59
N ASP A 87 -5.52 -9.60 14.57
CA ASP A 87 -6.21 -8.53 13.83
C ASP A 87 -6.20 -8.85 12.33
N THR A 88 -5.02 -9.13 11.75
CA THR A 88 -4.90 -9.51 10.32
C THR A 88 -5.66 -10.79 9.98
N TYR A 89 -5.67 -11.79 10.86
CA TYR A 89 -6.46 -13.01 10.64
C TYR A 89 -7.96 -12.72 10.63
N ASN A 90 -8.45 -11.88 11.54
CA ASN A 90 -9.86 -11.49 11.58
C ASN A 90 -10.26 -10.63 10.38
N GLU A 91 -9.38 -9.71 9.93
CA GLU A 91 -9.55 -8.97 8.68
C GLU A 91 -9.63 -9.91 7.47
N SER A 92 -8.78 -10.94 7.42
CA SER A 92 -8.84 -11.92 6.31
C SER A 92 -10.18 -12.65 6.24
N LYS A 93 -10.85 -12.84 7.40
CA LYS A 93 -12.17 -13.47 7.47
C LYS A 93 -13.27 -12.63 6.83
N THR A 94 -13.19 -11.31 6.93
CA THR A 94 -14.22 -10.43 6.34
C THR A 94 -14.19 -10.49 4.81
N VAL A 95 -13.02 -10.74 4.22
CA VAL A 95 -12.84 -10.91 2.78
C VAL A 95 -13.38 -12.26 2.27
N ILE A 96 -13.26 -13.33 3.06
CA ILE A 96 -13.74 -14.67 2.65
C ILE A 96 -15.21 -14.92 2.99
N ASN A 97 -15.73 -14.32 4.07
CA ASN A 97 -17.09 -14.54 4.55
C ASN A 97 -18.16 -13.75 3.77
N THR A 98 -17.78 -12.86 2.85
CA THR A 98 -18.70 -12.22 1.89
C THR A 98 -19.18 -13.15 0.76
N THR A 99 -19.14 -14.47 0.98
CA THR A 99 -19.56 -15.50 0.01
C THR A 99 -20.72 -16.33 0.56
N GLU A 100 -21.86 -15.69 0.87
CA GLU A 100 -23.18 -16.33 0.97
C GLU A 100 -24.26 -15.44 0.34
#